data_AF-A0A2V9NFR5-F1
#
_entry.id   AF-A0A2V9NFR5-F1
#
_cell.length_a   1.000
_cell.length_b   1.000
_cell.length_c   1.000
_cell.angle_alpha   90.00
_cell.angle_beta   90.00
_cell.angle_gamma   90.00
#
_symmetry.space_group_name_H-M   'P 1'
#
loop_
_entity.id
_entity.type
_entity.pdbx_description
1 polymer ?
#
loop_
_entity_poly.entity_id
_entity_poly.type
_entity_poly.pdbx_seq_one_letter_code
_entity_poly.pdbx_strand_id
1 'polypeptide(L)'
;MALPAVRTGSLRLKWSKLDAGSPWEPESADKTLMAKQQGWIRKRKYADGMTWLFCYLVTRPSDGKRVENSQRVGRLADFPTERSAWMEVARLGLEKYIDCPIGLEPIFQQLAEDWRLRELRKEGIIGKKAGETADRDEHNLDQYVIPRWGRCLASSIIPTDVEAWFEVLALTPQGKREKPLKWPTIDKINSVMSQVFAHAQRHGLISSQMGCNPFRSPKFGGVRCKAESDYEAKVVTPEQMIAILGHLDRPETKLEWT
;
A
#
# COMPACT_ATOMS: atom_id res chain seq x y z
N MET A 1 -60.32 32.76 -67.44
CA MET A 1 -59.30 33.47 -68.25
C MET A 1 -57.95 33.12 -67.64
N ALA A 2 -57.17 32.32 -68.37
CA ALA A 2 -55.98 31.62 -67.89
C ALA A 2 -54.76 32.55 -67.84
N LEU A 3 -53.94 32.43 -66.80
CA LEU A 3 -52.62 33.07 -66.72
C LEU A 3 -51.51 32.05 -66.97
N PRO A 4 -50.42 32.42 -67.66
CA PRO A 4 -49.49 31.47 -68.26
C PRO A 4 -48.25 31.19 -67.41
N ALA A 5 -47.67 30.02 -67.66
CA ALA A 5 -46.41 29.54 -67.12
C ALA A 5 -45.20 30.32 -67.65
N VAL A 6 -44.21 30.56 -66.79
CA VAL A 6 -42.85 30.94 -67.19
C VAL A 6 -41.85 29.96 -66.56
N ARG A 7 -41.02 29.42 -67.46
CA ARG A 7 -39.98 28.41 -67.28
C ARG A 7 -38.87 28.89 -66.34
N THR A 8 -38.53 28.07 -65.34
CA THR A 8 -37.25 28.16 -64.64
C THR A 8 -36.21 27.29 -65.36
N GLY A 9 -35.12 27.92 -65.78
CA GLY A 9 -34.02 27.29 -66.48
C GLY A 9 -33.26 26.31 -65.59
N SER A 10 -33.08 25.11 -66.11
CA SER A 10 -32.22 24.05 -65.57
C SER A 10 -30.75 24.37 -65.90
N LEU A 11 -29.93 24.56 -64.87
CA LEU A 11 -28.48 24.41 -64.97
C LEU A 11 -28.09 23.06 -64.37
N ARG A 12 -27.89 22.12 -65.29
CA ARG A 12 -27.37 20.77 -65.10
C ARG A 12 -25.87 20.87 -64.81
N LEU A 13 -25.46 20.71 -63.55
CA LEU A 13 -24.06 20.43 -63.19
C LEU A 13 -23.90 18.93 -62.97
N LYS A 14 -22.87 18.39 -63.63
CA LYS A 14 -22.58 16.96 -63.82
C LYS A 14 -22.30 16.28 -62.49
N TRP A 15 -22.90 15.10 -62.31
CA TRP A 15 -22.51 14.13 -61.31
C TRP A 15 -21.20 13.46 -61.74
N SER A 16 -20.15 13.67 -60.96
CA SER A 16 -18.99 12.78 -60.93
C SER A 16 -18.85 12.26 -59.50
N LYS A 17 -18.89 10.93 -59.40
CA LYS A 17 -18.83 10.08 -58.20
C LYS A 17 -18.07 10.73 -57.04
N LEU A 18 -18.78 10.97 -55.93
CA LEU A 18 -18.17 11.07 -54.62
C LEU A 18 -18.25 9.68 -54.00
N ASP A 19 -17.08 9.07 -53.81
CA ASP A 19 -16.93 7.85 -53.06
C ASP A 19 -17.48 8.03 -51.65
N ALA A 20 -18.26 7.05 -51.19
CA ALA A 20 -18.74 6.96 -49.83
C ALA A 20 -17.54 6.79 -48.90
N GLY A 21 -17.06 7.92 -48.35
CA GLY A 21 -16.05 7.95 -47.30
C GLY A 21 -16.54 7.16 -46.10
N SER A 22 -15.71 6.18 -45.72
CA SER A 22 -15.82 5.31 -44.55
C SER A 22 -16.22 6.06 -43.28
N PRO A 23 -17.02 5.46 -42.37
CA PRO A 23 -17.19 5.97 -41.03
C PRO A 23 -15.82 6.12 -40.37
N TRP A 24 -15.61 7.26 -39.73
CA TRP A 24 -14.44 7.51 -38.91
C TRP A 24 -14.31 6.36 -37.88
N GLU A 25 -13.23 5.59 -37.97
CA GLU A 25 -12.75 4.77 -36.86
C GLU A 25 -11.41 5.36 -36.44
N PRO A 26 -11.22 5.77 -35.17
CA PRO A 26 -9.92 6.17 -34.67
C PRO A 26 -9.13 4.90 -34.37
N GLU A 27 -8.74 4.16 -35.41
CA GLU A 27 -8.07 2.88 -35.25
C GLU A 27 -6.55 3.02 -35.22
N SER A 28 -5.92 2.33 -34.26
CA SER A 28 -4.48 2.07 -34.08
C SER A 28 -3.74 2.93 -33.05
N ALA A 29 -3.65 4.26 -33.19
CA ALA A 29 -2.77 5.05 -32.30
C ALA A 29 -3.30 5.15 -30.86
N ASP A 30 -4.62 5.32 -30.69
CA ASP A 30 -5.25 5.52 -29.38
C ASP A 30 -5.36 4.20 -28.59
N LYS A 31 -5.66 3.08 -29.28
CA LYS A 31 -5.58 1.71 -28.71
C LYS A 31 -4.16 1.40 -28.21
N THR A 32 -3.12 1.86 -28.93
CA THR A 32 -1.71 1.65 -28.57
C THR A 32 -1.28 2.51 -27.38
N LEU A 33 -1.86 3.71 -27.20
CA LEU A 33 -1.58 4.58 -26.07
C LEU A 33 -2.29 4.10 -24.80
N MET A 34 -3.54 3.64 -24.92
CA MET A 34 -4.34 3.09 -23.83
C MET A 34 -3.80 1.71 -23.36
N ALA A 35 -3.37 0.84 -24.28
CA ALA A 35 -2.71 -0.42 -23.93
C ALA A 35 -1.39 -0.22 -23.16
N LYS A 36 -0.65 0.87 -23.42
CA LYS A 36 0.57 1.20 -22.66
C LYS A 36 0.31 1.59 -21.21
N GLN A 37 -0.93 1.95 -20.86
CA GLN A 37 -1.38 2.18 -19.48
C GLN A 37 -1.94 0.93 -18.81
N GLN A 38 -2.00 -0.24 -19.48
CA GLN A 38 -2.52 -1.50 -18.92
C GLN A 38 -1.50 -2.64 -18.96
N GLY A 39 -0.23 -2.33 -19.25
CA GLY A 39 0.75 -3.36 -19.62
C GLY A 39 0.36 -4.07 -20.92
N TRP A 40 1.18 -5.02 -21.35
CA TRP A 40 0.90 -5.82 -22.56
C TRP A 40 1.41 -7.24 -22.38
N ILE A 41 0.92 -8.19 -23.18
CA ILE A 41 1.44 -9.55 -23.15
C ILE A 41 2.33 -9.84 -24.37
N ARG A 42 3.36 -10.66 -24.17
CA ARG A 42 4.31 -11.07 -25.22
C ARG A 42 4.58 -12.58 -25.14
N LYS A 43 4.76 -13.22 -26.29
CA LYS A 43 5.19 -14.62 -26.38
C LYS A 43 6.72 -14.71 -26.41
N ARG A 44 7.29 -15.62 -25.62
CA ARG A 44 8.72 -15.96 -25.66
C ARG A 44 8.92 -17.47 -25.60
N LYS A 45 9.91 -17.97 -26.36
CA LYS A 45 10.31 -19.37 -26.36
C LYS A 45 11.31 -19.63 -25.23
N TYR A 46 10.99 -20.57 -24.36
CA TYR A 46 11.89 -21.11 -23.34
C TYR A 46 12.15 -22.61 -23.60
N ALA A 47 13.02 -23.23 -22.81
CA ALA A 47 13.35 -24.66 -22.92
C ALA A 47 12.11 -25.57 -22.80
N ASP A 48 11.09 -25.11 -22.09
CA ASP A 48 9.85 -25.84 -21.82
C ASP A 48 8.66 -25.41 -22.70
N GLY A 49 8.95 -24.65 -23.77
CA GLY A 49 7.97 -24.27 -24.79
C GLY A 49 7.69 -22.78 -24.88
N MET A 50 6.69 -22.42 -25.69
CA MET A 50 6.22 -21.04 -25.80
C MET A 50 5.48 -20.63 -24.53
N THR A 51 5.78 -19.44 -24.03
CA THR A 51 5.26 -18.92 -22.76
C THR A 51 4.78 -17.49 -22.94
N TRP A 52 3.67 -17.15 -22.30
CA TRP A 52 3.17 -15.80 -22.15
C TRP A 52 3.92 -15.05 -21.05
N LEU A 53 4.36 -13.84 -21.38
CA LEU A 53 4.92 -12.87 -20.46
C LEU A 53 3.98 -11.68 -20.38
N PHE A 54 3.73 -11.19 -19.18
CA PHE A 54 3.08 -9.92 -18.92
C PHE A 54 4.16 -8.85 -18.74
N CYS A 55 4.20 -7.90 -19.67
CA CYS A 55 5.15 -6.81 -19.73
C CYS A 55 4.53 -5.50 -19.22
N TYR A 56 5.31 -4.72 -18.48
CA TYR A 56 4.91 -3.43 -17.94
C TYR A 56 6.12 -2.49 -17.83
N LEU A 57 5.85 -1.19 -17.74
CA LEU A 57 6.88 -0.18 -17.57
C LEU A 57 7.04 0.15 -16.10
N VAL A 58 8.25 0.02 -15.55
CA VAL A 58 8.58 0.42 -14.19
C VAL A 58 9.68 1.48 -14.18
N THR A 59 9.58 2.43 -13.27
CA THR A 59 10.66 3.39 -13.00
C THR A 59 11.74 2.70 -12.16
N ARG A 60 12.95 2.59 -12.71
CA ARG A 60 14.09 2.01 -12.00
C ARG A 60 14.56 3.00 -10.90
N PRO A 61 14.63 2.58 -9.63
CA PRO A 61 14.96 3.48 -8.52
C PRO A 61 16.36 4.11 -8.59
N SER A 62 17.34 3.45 -9.23
CA SER A 62 18.73 3.90 -9.26
C SER A 62 19.01 5.06 -10.21
N ASP A 63 18.26 5.18 -11.31
CA ASP A 63 18.49 6.18 -12.36
C ASP A 63 17.22 6.94 -12.77
N GLY A 64 16.07 6.61 -12.19
CA GLY A 64 14.78 7.22 -12.52
C GLY A 64 14.26 6.90 -13.92
N LYS A 65 14.91 6.00 -14.67
CA LYS A 65 14.49 5.68 -16.05
C LYS A 65 13.35 4.68 -16.04
N ARG A 66 12.38 4.88 -16.95
CA ARG A 66 11.34 3.87 -17.22
C ARG A 66 11.96 2.73 -18.02
N VAL A 67 11.93 1.53 -17.47
CA VAL A 67 12.43 0.30 -18.09
C VAL A 67 11.29 -0.71 -18.23
N GLU A 68 11.34 -1.51 -19.28
CA GLU A 68 10.42 -2.64 -19.46
C GLU A 68 10.81 -3.76 -18.49
N ASN A 69 9.83 -4.27 -17.76
CA ASN A 69 9.95 -5.49 -16.97
C ASN A 69 8.86 -6.48 -17.39
N SER A 70 9.09 -7.78 -17.16
CA SER A 70 8.19 -8.83 -17.62
C SER A 70 8.06 -9.96 -16.59
N GLN A 71 6.82 -10.39 -16.32
CA GLN A 71 6.52 -11.53 -15.46
C GLN A 71 5.97 -12.72 -16.24
N ARG A 72 6.30 -13.93 -15.82
CA ARG A 72 5.84 -15.17 -16.48
C ARG A 72 4.37 -15.45 -16.11
N VAL A 73 3.50 -15.52 -17.12
CA VAL A 73 2.06 -15.80 -16.93
C VAL A 73 1.80 -17.31 -16.99
N GLY A 74 2.37 -17.99 -18.00
CA GLY A 74 2.16 -19.43 -18.17
C GLY A 74 2.53 -19.92 -19.56
N ARG A 75 2.47 -21.23 -19.81
CA ARG A 75 2.76 -21.78 -21.14
C ARG A 75 1.61 -21.50 -22.09
N LEU A 76 1.92 -21.38 -23.38
CA LEU A 76 0.93 -21.24 -24.44
C LEU A 76 0.02 -22.48 -24.54
N ALA A 77 0.48 -23.65 -24.09
CA ALA A 77 -0.32 -24.87 -24.03
C ALA A 77 -1.46 -24.76 -23.01
N ASP A 78 -1.20 -24.15 -21.84
CA ASP A 78 -2.20 -23.97 -20.78
C ASP A 78 -3.14 -22.80 -21.07
N PHE A 79 -2.62 -21.78 -21.77
CA PHE A 79 -3.35 -20.57 -22.13
C PHE A 79 -3.23 -20.32 -23.64
N PRO A 80 -4.02 -21.02 -24.49
CA PRO A 80 -3.86 -20.96 -25.94
C PRO A 80 -4.23 -19.61 -26.54
N THR A 81 -5.04 -18.80 -25.85
CA THR A 81 -5.51 -17.50 -26.35
C THR A 81 -4.96 -16.35 -25.52
N GLU A 82 -4.85 -15.18 -26.14
CA GLU A 82 -4.52 -13.93 -25.45
C GLU A 82 -5.52 -13.63 -24.32
N ARG A 83 -6.82 -13.85 -24.56
CA ARG A 83 -7.86 -13.70 -23.53
C ARG A 83 -7.63 -14.59 -22.31
N SER A 84 -7.29 -15.87 -22.51
CA SER A 84 -7.01 -16.78 -21.40
C SER A 84 -5.72 -16.42 -20.65
N ALA A 85 -4.73 -15.86 -21.35
CA ALA A 85 -3.54 -15.30 -20.72
C ALA A 85 -3.86 -14.05 -19.88
N TRP A 86 -4.72 -13.14 -20.35
CA TRP A 86 -5.18 -11.99 -19.57
C TRP A 86 -6.03 -12.37 -18.35
N MET A 87 -6.88 -13.40 -18.47
CA MET A 87 -7.57 -13.93 -17.29
C MET A 87 -6.59 -14.49 -16.26
N GLU A 88 -5.50 -15.11 -16.70
CA GLU A 88 -4.44 -15.59 -15.81
C GLU A 88 -3.65 -14.44 -15.19
N VAL A 89 -3.38 -13.37 -15.94
CA VAL A 89 -2.80 -12.11 -15.44
C VAL A 89 -3.66 -11.52 -14.30
N ALA A 90 -4.97 -11.47 -14.49
CA ALA A 90 -5.92 -11.01 -13.47
C ALA A 90 -5.97 -11.98 -12.27
N ARG A 91 -6.01 -13.29 -12.51
CA ARG A 91 -5.98 -14.32 -11.46
C ARG A 91 -4.71 -14.26 -10.61
N LEU A 92 -3.56 -13.97 -11.23
CA LEU A 92 -2.26 -13.78 -10.59
C LEU A 92 -2.11 -12.38 -9.97
N GLY A 93 -3.04 -11.46 -10.22
CA GLY A 93 -3.01 -10.09 -9.73
C GLY A 93 -1.80 -9.31 -10.24
N LEU A 94 -1.34 -9.57 -11.48
CA LEU A 94 -0.18 -8.88 -12.05
C LEU A 94 -0.50 -7.45 -12.50
N GLU A 95 -1.78 -7.10 -12.60
CA GLU A 95 -2.23 -5.74 -12.96
C GLU A 95 -1.75 -4.67 -11.96
N LYS A 96 -1.46 -5.06 -10.72
CA LYS A 96 -0.86 -4.17 -9.70
C LYS A 96 0.47 -3.53 -10.11
N TYR A 97 1.16 -4.09 -11.11
CA TYR A 97 2.44 -3.58 -11.60
C TYR A 97 2.30 -2.42 -12.59
N ILE A 98 1.09 -2.18 -13.10
CA ILE A 98 0.79 -1.18 -14.13
C ILE A 98 0.76 0.24 -13.54
N ASP A 99 0.20 0.37 -12.33
CA ASP A 99 -0.02 1.64 -11.63
C ASP A 99 0.45 1.56 -10.17
N CYS A 100 1.68 1.11 -9.93
CA CYS A 100 2.24 1.12 -8.58
C CYS A 100 3.00 2.46 -8.35
N PRO A 101 2.40 3.47 -7.69
CA PRO A 101 3.07 4.74 -7.42
C PRO A 101 4.32 4.59 -6.54
N ILE A 102 4.46 3.44 -5.87
CA ILE A 102 5.50 3.15 -4.89
C ILE A 102 6.70 2.39 -5.50
N GLY A 103 6.61 1.97 -6.77
CA GLY A 103 7.67 1.19 -7.43
C GLY A 103 7.71 -0.28 -6.98
N LEU A 104 8.54 -1.10 -7.64
CA LEU A 104 8.66 -2.55 -7.38
C LEU A 104 9.31 -2.88 -6.03
N GLU A 105 10.12 -1.96 -5.50
CA GLU A 105 10.84 -2.10 -4.24
C GLU A 105 10.56 -0.86 -3.37
N PRO A 106 9.39 -0.80 -2.72
CA PRO A 106 9.01 0.36 -1.92
C PRO A 106 9.96 0.53 -0.73
N ILE A 107 10.31 1.78 -0.40
CA ILE A 107 10.93 2.07 0.91
C ILE A 107 9.85 2.05 1.99
N PHE A 108 10.22 1.72 3.22
CA PHE A 108 9.28 1.59 4.33
C PHE A 108 8.45 2.87 4.54
N GLN A 109 9.04 4.05 4.39
CA GLN A 109 8.33 5.32 4.54
C GLN A 109 7.13 5.42 3.60
N GLN A 110 7.26 4.98 2.34
CA GLN A 110 6.14 5.05 1.41
C GLN A 110 5.00 4.10 1.80
N LEU A 111 5.33 2.91 2.31
CA LEU A 111 4.34 1.98 2.85
C LEU A 111 3.61 2.55 4.07
N ALA A 112 4.36 3.24 4.94
CA ALA A 112 3.84 3.88 6.13
C ALA A 112 2.89 5.04 5.79
N GLU A 113 3.21 5.87 4.79
CA GLU A 113 2.32 6.95 4.34
C GLU A 113 1.05 6.42 3.67
N ASP A 114 1.14 5.35 2.87
CA ASP A 114 -0.08 4.73 2.30
C ASP A 114 -0.97 4.13 3.40
N TRP A 115 -0.36 3.51 4.42
CA TRP A 115 -1.08 3.01 5.59
C TRP A 115 -1.74 4.13 6.41
N ARG A 116 -1.05 5.27 6.59
CA ARG A 116 -1.61 6.47 7.23
C ARG A 116 -2.86 6.95 6.53
N LEU A 117 -2.77 7.11 5.21
CA LEU A 117 -3.84 7.63 4.37
C LEU A 117 -5.05 6.69 4.35
N ARG A 118 -4.84 5.37 4.29
CA ARG A 118 -5.91 4.41 4.02
C ARG A 118 -6.46 3.69 5.25
N GLU A 119 -5.67 3.52 6.30
CA GLU A 119 -6.03 2.63 7.43
C GLU A 119 -5.89 3.26 8.82
N LEU A 120 -4.91 4.13 9.07
CA LEU A 120 -4.62 4.61 10.43
C LEU A 120 -5.81 5.35 11.07
N ARG A 121 -6.44 6.26 10.33
CA ARG A 121 -7.60 7.06 10.79
C ARG A 121 -8.88 6.77 10.02
N LYS A 122 -8.98 5.57 9.47
CA LYS A 122 -10.15 5.16 8.67
C LYS A 122 -11.42 5.16 9.52
N GLU A 123 -12.49 5.76 8.99
CA GLU A 123 -13.79 5.86 9.68
C GLU A 123 -14.71 4.65 9.48
N GLY A 124 -14.42 3.80 8.49
CA GLY A 124 -15.21 2.62 8.18
C GLY A 124 -15.23 1.58 9.31
N ILE A 125 -16.28 0.76 9.36
CA ILE A 125 -16.53 -0.22 10.44
C ILE A 125 -15.36 -1.21 10.61
N ILE A 126 -14.86 -1.75 9.49
CA ILE A 126 -13.77 -2.73 9.50
C ILE A 126 -12.43 -2.00 9.64
N GLY A 127 -11.72 -2.33 10.72
CA GLY A 127 -10.40 -1.79 11.03
C GLY A 127 -10.43 -0.39 11.63
N LYS A 128 -11.60 0.09 12.10
CA LYS A 128 -11.69 1.36 12.82
C LYS A 128 -10.81 1.33 14.06
N LYS A 129 -9.89 2.28 14.15
CA LYS A 129 -9.05 2.48 15.34
C LYS A 129 -9.67 3.52 16.26
N ALA A 130 -9.54 3.30 17.57
CA ALA A 130 -9.80 4.35 18.54
C ALA A 130 -8.82 5.51 18.32
N GLY A 131 -9.28 6.76 18.50
CA GLY A 131 -8.46 7.95 18.28
C GLY A 131 -7.13 7.89 19.02
N GLU A 132 -7.17 7.59 20.32
CA GLU A 132 -5.97 7.43 21.16
C GLU A 132 -4.99 6.36 20.65
N THR A 133 -5.52 5.28 20.07
CA THR A 133 -4.67 4.23 19.48
C THR A 133 -4.03 4.71 18.19
N ALA A 134 -4.78 5.45 17.34
CA ALA A 134 -4.22 6.06 16.14
C ALA A 134 -3.14 7.10 16.48
N ASP A 135 -3.38 7.96 17.47
CA ASP A 135 -2.43 8.98 17.92
C ASP A 135 -1.14 8.33 18.46
N ARG A 136 -1.26 7.27 19.27
CA ARG A 136 -0.13 6.49 19.76
C ARG A 136 0.65 5.84 18.63
N ASP A 137 -0.04 5.21 17.69
CA ASP A 137 0.58 4.52 16.58
C ASP A 137 1.31 5.51 15.66
N GLU A 138 0.71 6.68 15.40
CA GLU A 138 1.32 7.79 14.66
C GLU A 138 2.58 8.31 15.37
N HIS A 139 2.49 8.58 16.67
CA HIS A 139 3.64 9.00 17.48
C HIS A 139 4.78 7.98 17.41
N ASN A 140 4.49 6.69 17.57
CA ASN A 140 5.50 5.64 17.51
C ASN A 140 6.15 5.55 16.12
N LEU A 141 5.36 5.73 15.06
CA LEU A 141 5.82 5.74 13.68
C LEU A 141 6.80 6.89 13.44
N ASP A 142 6.43 8.12 13.81
CA ASP A 142 7.25 9.33 13.60
C ASP A 142 8.49 9.37 14.48
N GLN A 143 8.35 9.01 15.76
CA GLN A 143 9.42 9.19 16.74
C GLN A 143 10.50 8.12 16.64
N TYR A 144 10.13 6.87 16.30
CA TYR A 144 11.04 5.73 16.39
C TYR A 144 11.23 5.01 15.05
N VAL A 145 10.15 4.71 14.34
CA VAL A 145 10.21 3.82 13.18
C VAL A 145 10.74 4.54 11.94
N ILE A 146 10.14 5.65 11.53
CA ILE A 146 10.52 6.39 10.32
C ILE A 146 11.98 6.88 10.38
N PRO A 147 12.48 7.46 11.50
CA PRO A 147 13.86 7.88 11.58
C PRO A 147 14.87 6.74 11.36
N ARG A 148 14.53 5.51 11.78
CA ARG A 148 15.41 4.35 11.67
C ARG A 148 15.28 3.59 10.36
N TRP A 149 14.05 3.40 9.89
CA TRP A 149 13.72 2.45 8.82
C TRP A 149 13.10 3.11 7.59
N GLY A 150 12.69 4.37 7.66
CA GLY A 150 11.91 5.03 6.61
C GLY A 150 12.58 4.98 5.23
N ARG A 151 13.91 5.13 5.18
CA ARG A 151 14.71 5.08 3.94
C ARG A 151 15.14 3.68 3.52
N CYS A 152 14.89 2.66 4.33
CA CYS A 152 15.24 1.28 4.00
C CYS A 152 14.22 0.72 3.00
N LEU A 153 14.68 -0.08 2.03
CA LEU A 153 13.80 -0.88 1.19
C LEU A 153 13.02 -1.85 2.08
N ALA A 154 11.72 -2.02 1.85
CA ALA A 154 10.90 -2.92 2.65
C ALA A 154 11.42 -4.37 2.63
N SER A 155 11.98 -4.80 1.50
CA SER A 155 12.62 -6.11 1.32
C SER A 155 13.93 -6.28 2.10
N SER A 156 14.60 -5.17 2.47
CA SER A 156 15.86 -5.18 3.22
C SER A 156 15.67 -5.26 4.74
N ILE A 157 14.44 -5.03 5.23
CA ILE A 157 14.14 -5.10 6.66
C ILE A 157 13.97 -6.57 7.04
N ILE A 158 14.98 -7.13 7.69
CA ILE A 158 14.98 -8.52 8.15
C ILE A 158 14.75 -8.62 9.67
N PRO A 159 14.19 -9.74 10.17
CA PRO A 159 13.83 -9.87 11.58
C PRO A 159 14.98 -9.65 12.56
N THR A 160 16.18 -10.13 12.25
CA THR A 160 17.35 -10.04 13.12
C THR A 160 17.80 -8.59 13.35
N ASP A 161 17.73 -7.75 12.33
CA ASP A 161 18.14 -6.35 12.42
C ASP A 161 17.13 -5.54 13.24
N VAL A 162 15.85 -5.91 13.16
CA VAL A 162 14.78 -5.34 13.99
C VAL A 162 14.96 -5.75 15.46
N GLU A 163 15.26 -7.03 15.72
CA GLU A 163 15.53 -7.51 17.09
C GLU A 163 16.75 -6.81 17.71
N ALA A 164 17.84 -6.66 16.96
CA ALA A 164 19.01 -5.91 17.42
C ALA A 164 18.67 -4.45 17.73
N TRP A 165 17.82 -3.82 16.91
CA TRP A 165 17.33 -2.48 17.17
C TRP A 165 16.45 -2.40 18.43
N PHE A 166 15.61 -3.39 18.69
CA PHE A 166 14.82 -3.45 19.93
C PHE A 166 15.69 -3.50 21.18
N GLU A 167 16.78 -4.27 21.17
CA GLU A 167 17.75 -4.28 22.27
C GLU A 167 18.38 -2.89 22.46
N VAL A 168 18.72 -2.18 21.38
CA VAL A 168 19.22 -0.79 21.48
C VAL A 168 18.20 0.13 22.15
N LEU A 169 16.92 0.04 21.79
CA LEU A 169 15.85 0.84 22.42
C LEU A 169 15.66 0.50 23.91
N ALA A 170 15.85 -0.78 24.28
CA ALA A 170 15.71 -1.26 25.65
C ALA A 170 16.90 -0.92 26.55
N LEU A 171 18.08 -0.65 25.96
CA LEU A 171 19.32 -0.39 26.69
C LEU A 171 19.75 1.07 26.66
N THR A 172 19.37 1.83 25.62
CA THR A 172 19.86 3.19 25.41
C THR A 172 18.90 4.23 26.01
N PRO A 173 19.37 5.07 26.95
CA PRO A 173 18.61 6.20 27.45
C PRO A 173 18.22 7.17 26.33
N GLN A 174 16.94 7.51 26.22
CA GLN A 174 16.46 8.38 25.15
C GLN A 174 15.18 9.15 25.52
N GLY A 175 14.84 10.12 24.66
CA GLY A 175 13.72 11.04 24.86
C GLY A 175 13.94 12.01 26.03
N LYS A 176 12.91 12.79 26.36
CA LYS A 176 12.99 13.87 27.37
C LYS A 176 13.34 13.39 28.78
N ARG A 177 13.08 12.11 29.08
CA ARG A 177 13.30 11.52 30.40
C ARG A 177 14.68 10.88 30.54
N GLU A 178 15.47 10.81 29.46
CA GLU A 178 16.77 10.14 29.41
C GLU A 178 16.72 8.74 30.04
N LYS A 179 15.73 7.95 29.64
CA LYS A 179 15.54 6.57 30.13
C LYS A 179 15.36 5.62 28.95
N PRO A 180 15.85 4.37 29.07
CA PRO A 180 15.57 3.35 28.07
C PRO A 180 14.07 3.05 27.99
N LEU A 181 13.63 2.55 26.84
CA LEU A 181 12.23 2.16 26.68
C LEU A 181 11.97 0.83 27.37
N LYS A 182 10.83 0.75 28.07
CA LYS A 182 10.32 -0.52 28.56
C LYS A 182 9.80 -1.38 27.41
N TRP A 183 9.94 -2.70 27.54
CA TRP A 183 9.47 -3.70 26.57
C TRP A 183 8.02 -3.51 26.08
N PRO A 184 7.02 -3.18 26.93
CA PRO A 184 5.65 -2.92 26.45
C PRO A 184 5.54 -1.74 25.49
N THR A 185 6.44 -0.76 25.57
CA THR A 185 6.49 0.35 24.61
C THR A 185 7.11 -0.13 23.29
N ILE A 186 8.17 -0.94 23.36
CA ILE A 186 8.82 -1.53 22.19
C ILE A 186 7.85 -2.47 21.45
N ASP A 187 7.03 -3.24 22.17
CA ASP A 187 5.99 -4.08 21.57
C ASP A 187 4.92 -3.26 20.82
N LYS A 188 4.57 -2.07 21.33
CA LYS A 188 3.70 -1.13 20.60
C LYS A 188 4.37 -0.59 19.33
N ILE A 189 5.67 -0.34 19.35
CA ILE A 189 6.45 0.05 18.16
C ILE A 189 6.49 -1.10 17.15
N ASN A 190 6.76 -2.32 17.61
CA ASN A 190 6.71 -3.55 16.82
C ASN A 190 5.34 -3.75 16.15
N SER A 191 4.26 -3.53 16.90
CA SER A 191 2.89 -3.61 16.40
C SER A 191 2.62 -2.64 15.25
N VAL A 192 3.14 -1.40 15.31
CA VAL A 192 2.99 -0.43 14.22
C VAL A 192 3.67 -0.93 12.95
N MET A 193 4.92 -1.39 13.03
CA MET A 193 5.62 -1.93 11.86
C MET A 193 4.90 -3.16 11.28
N SER A 194 4.43 -4.06 12.14
CA SER A 194 3.64 -5.23 11.73
C SER A 194 2.38 -4.83 10.94
N GLN A 195 1.68 -3.80 11.40
CA GLN A 195 0.47 -3.29 10.73
C GLN A 195 0.79 -2.66 9.38
N VAL A 196 1.87 -1.89 9.25
CA VAL A 196 2.31 -1.32 7.98
C VAL A 196 2.64 -2.43 6.97
N PHE A 197 3.38 -3.47 7.37
CA PHE A 197 3.68 -4.61 6.49
C PHE A 197 2.42 -5.42 6.13
N ALA A 198 1.51 -5.66 7.08
CA ALA A 198 0.25 -6.35 6.81
C ALA A 198 -0.65 -5.56 5.84
N HIS A 199 -0.71 -4.24 6.00
CA HIS A 199 -1.36 -3.33 5.06
C HIS A 199 -0.72 -3.43 3.67
N ALA A 200 0.60 -3.32 3.58
CA ALA A 200 1.32 -3.41 2.31
C ALA A 200 1.06 -4.74 1.58
N GLN A 201 0.97 -5.86 2.30
CA GLN A 201 0.58 -7.15 1.71
C GLN A 201 -0.87 -7.16 1.23
N ARG A 202 -1.80 -6.62 2.04
CA ARG A 202 -3.23 -6.58 1.74
C ARG A 202 -3.54 -5.76 0.49
N HIS A 203 -2.84 -4.64 0.30
CA HIS A 203 -2.99 -3.75 -0.86
C HIS A 203 -2.05 -4.10 -2.02
N GLY A 204 -1.29 -5.20 -1.91
CA GLY A 204 -0.41 -5.68 -2.98
C GLY A 204 0.82 -4.81 -3.25
N LEU A 205 1.16 -3.87 -2.35
CA LEU A 205 2.35 -3.01 -2.42
C LEU A 205 3.65 -3.82 -2.25
N ILE A 206 3.56 -4.93 -1.52
CA ILE A 206 4.60 -5.97 -1.44
C ILE A 206 3.99 -7.33 -1.73
N SER A 207 4.83 -8.34 -1.93
CA SER A 207 4.39 -9.72 -2.16
C SER A 207 3.57 -10.26 -0.98
N SER A 208 2.46 -10.93 -1.28
CA SER A 208 1.61 -11.62 -0.30
C SER A 208 2.26 -12.90 0.26
N GLN A 209 3.42 -13.30 -0.27
CA GLN A 209 4.17 -14.42 0.29
C GLN A 209 4.56 -14.15 1.74
N MET A 210 4.35 -15.16 2.60
CA MET A 210 4.57 -15.07 4.04
C MET A 210 5.98 -14.55 4.40
N GLY A 211 7.02 -14.98 3.67
CA GLY A 211 8.41 -14.60 3.92
C GLY A 211 8.72 -13.11 3.68
N CYS A 212 7.90 -12.40 2.91
CA CYS A 212 8.08 -10.98 2.63
C CYS A 212 7.60 -10.05 3.76
N ASN A 213 6.97 -10.61 4.81
CA ASN A 213 6.63 -9.88 6.02
C ASN A 213 7.57 -10.31 7.17
N PRO A 214 8.50 -9.43 7.60
CA PRO A 214 9.40 -9.75 8.71
C PRO A 214 8.67 -9.87 10.05
N PHE A 215 7.47 -9.30 10.18
CA PHE A 215 6.65 -9.28 11.39
C PHE A 215 5.61 -10.40 11.45
N ARG A 216 5.78 -11.45 10.64
CA ARG A 216 5.01 -12.70 10.77
C ARG A 216 5.27 -13.38 12.12
N SER A 217 4.52 -14.43 12.44
CA SER A 217 4.73 -15.17 13.69
C SER A 217 6.18 -15.64 13.83
N PRO A 218 6.80 -15.54 15.03
CA PRO A 218 8.14 -16.06 15.30
C PRO A 218 8.32 -17.54 14.92
N LYS A 219 7.25 -18.35 14.97
CA LYS A 219 7.26 -19.76 14.55
C LYS A 219 7.62 -19.95 13.07
N PHE A 220 7.44 -18.91 12.25
CA PHE A 220 7.80 -18.89 10.83
C PHE A 220 9.05 -18.02 10.57
N GLY A 221 9.84 -17.72 11.60
CA GLY A 221 11.05 -16.91 11.50
C GLY A 221 10.80 -15.39 11.41
N GLY A 222 9.69 -14.90 11.96
CA GLY A 222 9.46 -13.46 12.11
C GLY A 222 10.07 -12.87 13.40
N VAL A 223 9.99 -11.54 13.52
CA VAL A 223 10.54 -10.76 14.63
C VAL A 223 10.01 -11.22 15.99
N ARG A 224 10.91 -11.42 16.94
CA ARG A 224 10.57 -11.65 18.35
C ARG A 224 10.51 -10.33 19.12
N CYS A 225 9.52 -10.21 19.99
CA CYS A 225 9.40 -9.10 20.92
C CYS A 225 8.90 -9.60 22.27
N LYS A 226 9.29 -8.93 23.37
CA LYS A 226 8.76 -9.21 24.71
C LYS A 226 7.58 -8.27 24.95
N ALA A 227 6.39 -8.83 25.11
CA ALA A 227 5.17 -8.07 25.40
C ALA A 227 4.93 -7.89 26.91
N GLU A 228 5.74 -8.53 27.76
CA GLU A 228 5.53 -8.56 29.21
C GLU A 228 6.00 -7.26 29.88
N SER A 229 5.27 -6.87 30.92
CA SER A 229 5.62 -5.73 31.77
C SER A 229 5.82 -6.20 33.21
N ASP A 230 6.74 -5.55 33.90
CA ASP A 230 6.95 -5.67 35.35
C ASP A 230 5.92 -4.86 36.17
N TYR A 231 4.87 -4.33 35.53
CA TYR A 231 3.86 -3.51 36.20
C TYR A 231 2.95 -4.37 37.09
N GLU A 232 2.89 -3.99 38.36
CA GLU A 232 1.95 -4.55 39.33
C GLU A 232 0.86 -3.51 39.63
N ALA A 233 -0.38 -3.82 39.28
CA ALA A 233 -1.53 -2.98 39.62
C ALA A 233 -1.84 -3.11 41.11
N LYS A 234 -1.54 -2.07 41.89
CA LYS A 234 -1.93 -2.03 43.30
C LYS A 234 -3.42 -1.71 43.42
N VAL A 235 -4.18 -2.67 43.91
CA VAL A 235 -5.62 -2.49 44.21
C VAL A 235 -5.74 -1.76 45.55
N VAL A 236 -6.45 -0.64 45.55
CA VAL A 236 -6.72 0.16 46.75
C VAL A 236 -7.79 -0.56 47.59
N THR A 237 -7.51 -0.80 48.88
CA THR A 237 -8.51 -1.40 49.78
C THR A 237 -9.58 -0.37 50.19
N PRO A 238 -10.77 -0.80 50.65
CA PRO A 238 -11.78 0.14 51.14
C PRO A 238 -11.28 1.10 52.21
N GLU A 239 -10.44 0.63 53.15
CA GLU A 239 -9.88 1.44 54.23
C GLU A 239 -8.91 2.49 53.68
N GLN A 240 -8.06 2.11 52.72
CA GLN A 240 -7.17 3.03 52.03
C GLN A 240 -7.96 4.06 51.22
N MET A 241 -9.05 3.65 50.58
CA MET A 241 -9.92 4.56 49.83
C MET A 241 -10.57 5.59 50.75
N ILE A 242 -11.09 5.17 51.90
CA ILE A 242 -11.64 6.09 52.92
C ILE A 242 -10.57 7.07 53.39
N ALA A 243 -9.35 6.58 53.66
CA ALA A 243 -8.24 7.44 54.07
C ALA A 243 -7.85 8.46 52.97
N ILE A 244 -7.82 8.04 51.70
CA ILE A 244 -7.56 8.92 50.55
C ILE A 244 -8.64 9.99 50.45
N LEU A 245 -9.93 9.61 50.51
CA LEU A 245 -11.04 10.55 50.45
C LEU A 245 -11.01 11.55 51.61
N GLY A 246 -10.72 11.09 52.83
CA GLY A 246 -10.57 11.97 54.00
C GLY A 246 -9.36 12.90 53.88
N HIS A 247 -8.31 12.51 53.15
CA HIS A 247 -7.19 13.40 52.85
C HIS A 247 -7.58 14.46 51.81
N LEU A 248 -8.32 14.08 50.77
CA LEU A 248 -8.74 14.99 49.69
C LEU A 248 -9.77 16.05 50.15
N ASP A 249 -10.58 15.74 51.16
CA ASP A 249 -11.61 16.66 51.68
C ASP A 249 -11.06 17.83 52.52
N ARG A 250 -9.74 17.85 52.78
CA ARG A 250 -9.07 18.89 53.56
C ARG A 250 -9.04 20.23 52.80
N PRO A 251 -9.06 21.38 53.50
CA PRO A 251 -9.04 22.70 52.85
C PRO A 251 -7.83 22.90 51.93
N GLU A 252 -6.67 22.32 52.28
CA GLU A 252 -5.43 22.49 51.52
C GLU A 252 -5.37 21.63 50.24
N THR A 253 -6.25 20.63 50.13
CA THR A 253 -6.32 19.68 48.99
C THR A 253 -7.62 19.79 48.21
N LYS A 254 -8.61 20.54 48.73
CA LYS A 254 -9.81 20.89 47.99
C LYS A 254 -9.40 21.80 46.84
N LEU A 255 -9.38 21.23 45.64
CA LEU A 255 -9.35 22.02 44.42
C LEU A 255 -10.64 22.83 44.34
N GLU A 256 -10.53 24.13 44.62
CA GLU A 256 -11.58 25.10 44.35
C GLU A 256 -11.70 25.21 42.83
N TRP A 257 -12.67 24.53 42.24
CA TRP A 257 -13.03 24.72 40.85
C TRP A 257 -13.75 26.05 40.73
N THR A 258 -13.02 27.16 40.58
CA THR A 258 -13.53 28.45 40.14
C THR A 258 -13.70 28.49 38.63
#